data_AF-A0A940HI75-F1
#
_entry.id   AF-A0A940HI75-F1
#
_cell.length_a   1.000
_cell.length_b   1.000
_cell.length_c   1.000
_cell.angle_alpha   90.00
_cell.angle_beta   90.00
_cell.angle_gamma   90.00
#
_symmetry.space_group_name_H-M   'P 1'
#
loop_
_entity.id
_entity.type
_entity.pdbx_description
1 polymer ?
#
loop_
_entity_poly.entity_id
_entity_poly.type
_entity_poly.pdbx_seq_one_letter_code
_entity_poly.pdbx_strand_id
1 'polypeptide(L)'
;MGEISSDGRYVTYYVEYDHLGYHGLVVKDVEQNKEQKFTKIKGYARMISGGMDHYVVFQNLHDSLVILTLKKGQVKYIPDVSSVNLPGTGNSNWISCQLKGPDQLLVCMDLSTGNEQRFQNVAGHVFSKDGKY
;
A
#
# COMPACT_ATOMS: atom_id res chain seq x y z
N MET A 1 1.13 10.67 -10.21
CA MET A 1 1.47 9.87 -11.41
C MET A 1 0.85 8.50 -11.24
N GLY A 2 0.07 7.97 -12.20
CA GLY A 2 -0.65 6.69 -12.06
C GLY A 2 0.23 5.46 -12.32
N GLU A 3 -0.27 4.28 -11.96
CA GLU A 3 0.40 2.98 -12.18
C GLU A 3 -0.56 1.98 -12.87
N ILE A 4 -0.01 0.97 -13.53
CA ILE A 4 -0.75 -0.09 -14.22
C ILE A 4 -0.27 -1.44 -13.67
N SER A 5 -1.18 -2.39 -13.46
CA SER A 5 -0.83 -3.73 -13.02
C SER A 5 -0.01 -4.46 -14.08
N SER A 6 0.76 -5.45 -13.64
CA SER A 6 1.61 -6.25 -14.54
C SER A 6 0.82 -7.06 -15.57
N ASP A 7 -0.46 -7.35 -15.30
CA ASP A 7 -1.40 -7.97 -16.24
C ASP A 7 -2.22 -6.95 -17.06
N GLY A 8 -2.06 -5.65 -16.83
CA GLY A 8 -2.79 -4.58 -17.51
C GLY A 8 -4.27 -4.45 -17.10
N ARG A 9 -4.78 -5.29 -16.20
CA ARG A 9 -6.20 -5.30 -15.81
C ARG A 9 -6.58 -4.13 -14.92
N TYR A 10 -5.66 -3.65 -14.10
CA TYR A 10 -5.92 -2.60 -13.12
C TYR A 10 -5.08 -1.36 -13.42
N VAL A 11 -5.72 -0.20 -13.27
CA VAL A 11 -5.06 1.11 -13.42
C VAL A 11 -5.35 1.95 -12.19
N THR A 12 -4.34 2.65 -11.70
CA THR A 12 -4.49 3.70 -10.69
C THR A 12 -4.23 5.06 -11.29
N TYR A 13 -5.02 6.05 -10.89
CA TYR A 13 -4.76 7.44 -11.21
C TYR A 13 -5.24 8.35 -10.09
N TYR A 14 -4.70 9.56 -10.07
CA TYR A 14 -4.99 10.55 -9.04
C TYR A 14 -5.93 11.60 -9.62
N VAL A 15 -6.85 12.04 -8.79
CA VAL A 15 -7.73 13.17 -9.07
C VAL A 15 -7.39 14.26 -8.06
N GLU A 16 -7.00 15.42 -8.55
CA GLU A 16 -6.70 16.58 -7.71
C GLU A 16 -7.98 17.32 -7.35
N TYR A 17 -8.12 17.66 -6.08
CA TYR A 17 -9.21 18.49 -5.58
C TYR A 17 -8.61 19.80 -5.08
N ASP A 18 -8.23 20.68 -6.02
CA ASP A 18 -7.46 21.91 -5.77
C ASP A 18 -8.05 22.80 -4.66
N HIS A 19 -9.38 22.86 -4.56
CA HIS A 19 -10.06 23.66 -3.54
C HIS A 19 -9.99 23.09 -2.12
N LEU A 20 -9.59 21.82 -1.97
CA LEU A 20 -9.63 21.09 -0.70
C LEU A 20 -8.25 20.65 -0.23
N GLY A 21 -7.20 20.87 -1.02
CA GLY A 21 -5.81 20.60 -0.64
C GLY A 21 -5.50 19.11 -0.42
N TYR A 22 -6.27 18.21 -1.02
CA TYR A 22 -6.02 16.77 -0.96
C TYR A 22 -6.17 16.09 -2.31
N HIS A 23 -5.54 14.93 -2.45
CA HIS A 23 -5.64 14.07 -3.62
C HIS A 23 -6.65 12.95 -3.38
N GLY A 24 -7.38 12.59 -4.42
CA GLY A 24 -8.11 11.34 -4.51
C GLY A 24 -7.31 10.30 -5.30
N LEU A 25 -7.46 9.03 -4.93
CA LEU A 25 -6.99 7.89 -5.69
C LEU A 25 -8.19 7.19 -6.31
N VAL A 26 -8.11 6.92 -7.60
CA VAL A 26 -9.04 6.04 -8.29
C VAL A 26 -8.30 4.77 -8.67
N VAL A 27 -8.95 3.65 -8.41
CA VAL A 27 -8.52 2.31 -8.81
C VAL A 27 -9.57 1.77 -9.77
N LYS A 28 -9.18 1.47 -11.00
CA LYS A 28 -10.07 1.01 -12.05
C LYS A 28 -9.75 -0.43 -12.44
N ASP A 29 -10.76 -1.31 -12.37
CA ASP A 29 -10.76 -2.60 -13.07
C ASP A 29 -11.24 -2.33 -14.51
N VAL A 30 -10.31 -2.46 -15.47
CA VAL A 30 -10.55 -2.12 -16.88
C VAL A 30 -11.51 -3.12 -17.52
N GLU A 31 -11.37 -4.41 -17.20
CA GLU A 31 -12.20 -5.48 -17.77
C GLU A 31 -13.65 -5.39 -17.29
N GLN A 32 -13.84 -5.10 -15.99
CA GLN A 32 -15.19 -4.99 -15.41
C GLN A 32 -15.78 -3.59 -15.52
N ASN A 33 -15.00 -2.61 -15.97
CA ASN A 33 -15.35 -1.19 -15.95
C ASN A 33 -15.87 -0.71 -14.58
N LYS A 34 -15.20 -1.14 -13.52
CA LYS A 34 -15.54 -0.76 -12.13
C LYS A 34 -14.46 0.16 -11.57
N GLU A 35 -14.89 1.14 -10.79
CA GLU A 35 -14.00 2.08 -10.13
C GLU A 35 -14.22 2.06 -8.62
N GLN A 36 -13.13 2.08 -7.88
CA GLN A 36 -13.11 2.33 -6.45
C GLN A 36 -12.35 3.63 -6.19
N LYS A 37 -12.97 4.52 -5.40
CA LYS A 37 -12.46 5.88 -5.16
C LYS A 37 -12.12 6.03 -3.70
N PHE A 38 -10.92 6.50 -3.42
CA PHE A 38 -10.43 6.84 -2.09
C PHE A 38 -10.13 8.34 -2.08
N THR A 39 -10.68 9.05 -1.11
CA THR A 39 -10.38 10.47 -0.89
C THR A 39 -9.41 10.62 0.27
N LYS A 40 -8.80 11.80 0.41
CA LYS A 40 -7.96 12.14 1.57
C LYS A 40 -6.79 11.15 1.74
N ILE A 41 -6.08 10.87 0.65
CA ILE A 41 -4.86 10.06 0.71
C ILE A 41 -3.64 10.93 0.99
N LYS A 42 -2.65 10.36 1.67
CA LYS A 42 -1.37 11.00 2.00
C LYS A 42 -0.32 10.51 1.01
N GLY A 43 0.24 11.43 0.21
CA GLY A 43 1.26 11.11 -0.78
C GLY A 43 0.76 10.22 -1.91
N TYR A 44 1.59 9.28 -2.35
CA TYR A 44 1.31 8.40 -3.49
C TYR A 44 1.03 6.96 -3.05
N ALA A 45 -0.06 6.39 -3.58
CA ALA A 45 -0.24 4.95 -3.66
C ALA A 45 0.82 4.23 -4.51
N ARG A 46 1.01 2.95 -4.23
CA ARG A 46 1.81 2.01 -5.02
C ARG A 46 1.01 0.77 -5.35
N MET A 47 1.21 0.26 -6.55
CA MET A 47 0.70 -1.02 -6.97
C MET A 47 1.78 -2.09 -6.80
N ILE A 48 1.43 -3.19 -6.16
CA ILE A 48 2.31 -4.33 -5.90
C ILE A 48 1.64 -5.57 -6.47
N SER A 49 2.38 -6.37 -7.23
CA SER A 49 1.89 -7.67 -7.72
C SER A 49 2.44 -8.76 -6.82
N GLY A 50 1.59 -9.60 -6.25
CA GLY A 50 2.01 -10.67 -5.36
C GLY A 50 1.24 -11.97 -5.55
N GLY A 51 1.97 -13.02 -5.92
CA GLY A 51 1.36 -14.31 -6.26
C GLY A 51 0.40 -14.19 -7.44
N MET A 52 -0.89 -14.44 -7.21
CA MET A 52 -1.97 -14.36 -8.21
C MET A 52 -2.89 -13.13 -8.02
N ASP A 53 -2.48 -12.16 -7.21
CA ASP A 53 -3.27 -10.96 -6.91
C ASP A 53 -2.45 -9.69 -7.10
N HIS A 54 -3.17 -8.57 -7.20
CA HIS A 54 -2.61 -7.24 -7.23
C HIS A 54 -3.10 -6.45 -6.02
N TYR A 55 -2.21 -5.64 -5.47
CA TYR A 55 -2.44 -4.86 -4.28
C TYR A 55 -2.22 -3.39 -4.58
N VAL A 56 -3.05 -2.53 -4.02
CA VAL A 56 -2.80 -1.09 -3.98
C VAL A 56 -2.58 -0.69 -2.53
N VAL A 57 -1.41 -0.15 -2.25
CA VAL A 57 -0.97 0.22 -0.89
C VAL A 57 -0.73 1.72 -0.82
N PHE A 58 -1.34 2.38 0.16
CA PHE A 58 -1.21 3.82 0.36
C PHE A 58 -1.49 4.22 1.81
N GLN A 59 -1.02 5.39 2.25
CA GLN A 59 -1.44 5.96 3.52
C GLN A 59 -2.62 6.91 3.34
N ASN A 60 -3.56 6.92 4.29
CA ASN A 60 -4.60 7.95 4.35
C ASN A 60 -4.16 9.14 5.23
N LEU A 61 -4.93 10.23 5.23
CA LEU A 61 -4.67 11.41 6.07
C LEU A 61 -4.84 11.16 7.58
N HIS A 62 -5.39 10.02 7.98
CA HIS A 62 -5.57 9.61 9.38
C HIS A 62 -4.48 8.63 9.83
N ASP A 63 -3.31 8.67 9.19
CA ASP A 63 -2.13 7.87 9.48
C ASP A 63 -2.37 6.34 9.48
N SER A 64 -3.36 5.87 8.72
CA SER A 64 -3.54 4.44 8.49
C SER A 64 -2.89 4.02 7.19
N LEU A 65 -2.20 2.89 7.20
CA LEU A 65 -1.82 2.20 5.98
C LEU A 65 -3.03 1.40 5.47
N VAL A 66 -3.39 1.66 4.22
CA VAL A 66 -4.49 1.00 3.51
C VAL A 66 -3.89 0.01 2.52
N ILE A 67 -4.39 -1.22 2.55
CA ILE A 67 -4.01 -2.30 1.65
C ILE A 67 -5.29 -2.77 0.97
N LEU A 68 -5.41 -2.51 -0.33
CA LEU A 68 -6.52 -2.96 -1.16
C LEU A 68 -6.09 -4.17 -1.98
N THR A 69 -6.72 -5.31 -1.76
CA THR A 69 -6.59 -6.52 -2.60
C THR A 69 -7.55 -6.42 -3.77
N LEU A 70 -7.02 -6.28 -4.99
CA LEU A 70 -7.80 -5.87 -6.16
C LEU A 70 -8.76 -6.95 -6.65
N LYS A 71 -8.34 -8.21 -6.72
CA LYS A 71 -9.19 -9.31 -7.22
C LYS A 71 -10.41 -9.55 -6.33
N LYS A 72 -10.23 -9.36 -5.01
CA LYS A 72 -11.28 -9.60 -4.00
C LYS A 72 -12.04 -8.33 -3.61
N GLY A 73 -11.55 -7.14 -3.98
CA GLY A 73 -12.06 -5.86 -3.49
C GLY A 73 -11.94 -5.69 -1.97
N GLN A 74 -11.05 -6.44 -1.32
CA GLN A 74 -10.90 -6.43 0.13
C GLN A 74 -9.99 -5.28 0.55
N VAL A 75 -10.44 -4.50 1.54
CA VAL A 75 -9.65 -3.40 2.11
C VAL A 75 -9.23 -3.77 3.52
N LYS A 76 -7.93 -3.68 3.80
CA LYS A 76 -7.35 -3.81 5.15
C LYS A 76 -6.74 -2.49 5.58
N TYR A 77 -6.97 -2.13 6.84
CA TYR A 77 -6.40 -0.94 7.46
C TYR A 77 -5.44 -1.36 8.57
N ILE A 78 -4.27 -0.73 8.62
CA ILE A 78 -3.35 -0.78 9.75
C ILE A 78 -3.31 0.63 10.34
N PRO A 79 -3.88 0.86 11.53
CA PRO A 79 -3.93 2.19 12.13
C PRO A 79 -2.57 2.61 12.69
N ASP A 80 -2.46 3.90 13.05
CA ASP A 80 -1.34 4.46 13.80
C ASP A 80 0.03 4.22 13.17
N VAL A 81 0.14 4.34 11.85
CA VAL A 81 1.40 4.12 11.13
C VAL A 81 2.22 5.40 11.09
N SER A 82 3.45 5.36 11.61
CA SER A 82 4.40 6.46 11.58
C SER A 82 5.21 6.51 10.29
N SER A 83 5.63 5.35 9.78
CA SER A 83 6.39 5.22 8.55
C SER A 83 6.03 3.93 7.81
N VAL A 84 6.18 3.96 6.49
CA VAL A 84 5.94 2.81 5.60
C VAL A 84 7.12 2.68 4.67
N ASN A 85 7.62 1.46 4.56
CA ASN A 85 8.54 1.09 3.51
C ASN A 85 7.84 0.11 2.58
N LEU A 86 7.88 0.44 1.29
CA LEU A 86 7.35 -0.39 0.23
C LEU A 86 8.53 -0.98 -0.55
N PRO A 87 8.38 -2.18 -1.10
CA PRO A 87 9.43 -2.82 -1.85
C PRO A 87 9.82 -1.94 -3.05
N GLY A 88 11.12 -1.88 -3.34
CA GLY A 88 11.67 -1.20 -4.50
C GLY A 88 11.44 -1.97 -5.79
N THR A 89 12.33 -1.79 -6.78
CA THR A 89 12.34 -2.59 -8.01
C THR A 89 12.69 -4.05 -7.69
N GLY A 90 11.67 -4.91 -7.60
CA GLY A 90 11.81 -6.35 -7.37
C GLY A 90 10.48 -6.99 -6.99
N ASN A 91 10.35 -8.30 -7.22
CA ASN A 91 9.16 -9.09 -6.89
C ASN A 91 9.03 -9.38 -5.38
N SER A 92 9.30 -8.39 -4.54
CA SER A 92 9.04 -8.52 -3.10
C SER A 92 7.56 -8.25 -2.85
N ASN A 93 6.84 -9.26 -2.37
CA ASN A 93 5.46 -9.13 -1.91
C ASN A 93 5.39 -8.57 -0.48
N TRP A 94 6.54 -8.30 0.12
CA TRP A 94 6.63 -7.83 1.48
C TRP A 94 6.52 -6.31 1.54
N ILE A 95 5.75 -5.84 2.50
CA ILE A 95 5.70 -4.44 2.95
C ILE A 95 6.11 -4.39 4.41
N SER A 96 6.58 -3.23 4.86
CA SER A 96 6.79 -3.01 6.28
C SER A 96 6.31 -1.64 6.71
N CYS A 97 5.79 -1.56 7.92
CA CYS A 97 5.38 -0.31 8.52
C CYS A 97 5.73 -0.26 9.99
N GLN A 98 6.07 0.94 10.45
CA GLN A 98 6.31 1.19 11.87
C GLN A 98 5.06 1.83 12.45
N LEU A 99 4.63 1.33 13.61
CA LEU A 99 3.50 1.90 14.34
C LEU A 99 3.98 2.99 15.29
N LYS A 100 3.11 3.97 15.53
CA LYS A 100 3.25 4.97 16.58
C LYS A 100 3.08 4.30 17.94
N GLY A 101 3.81 4.81 18.93
CA GLY A 101 3.74 4.33 20.30
C GLY A 101 5.13 4.16 20.92
N PRO A 102 5.17 3.94 22.24
CA PRO A 102 6.44 3.82 22.96
C PRO A 102 7.25 2.59 22.54
N ASP A 103 6.58 1.52 22.12
CA ASP A 103 7.20 0.22 21.80
C ASP A 103 7.88 0.17 20.42
N GLN A 104 7.79 1.25 19.62
CA GLN A 104 8.38 1.36 18.28
C GLN A 104 8.18 0.08 17.43
N LEU A 105 6.93 -0.40 17.37
CA LEU A 105 6.62 -1.69 16.76
C LEU A 105 6.79 -1.64 15.24
N LEU A 106 7.66 -2.49 14.71
CA LEU A 106 7.76 -2.77 13.29
C LEU A 106 6.87 -3.97 12.93
N VAL A 107 6.04 -3.80 11.91
CA VAL A 107 5.24 -4.86 11.30
C VAL A 107 5.76 -5.10 9.89
N CYS A 108 6.18 -6.34 9.61
CA CYS A 108 6.50 -6.81 8.26
C CYS A 108 5.39 -7.75 7.81
N MET A 109 4.86 -7.55 6.60
CA MET A 109 3.75 -8.34 6.08
C MET A 109 4.03 -8.81 4.67
N ASP A 110 3.87 -10.11 4.43
CA ASP A 110 3.81 -10.69 3.09
C ASP A 110 2.39 -10.55 2.56
N LEU A 111 2.20 -9.75 1.51
CA LEU A 111 0.89 -9.52 0.90
C LEU A 111 0.32 -10.79 0.26
N SER A 112 1.17 -11.69 -0.25
CA SER A 112 0.74 -12.88 -0.97
C SER A 112 0.20 -13.98 -0.06
N THR A 113 0.79 -14.13 1.13
CA THR A 113 0.36 -15.13 2.12
C THR A 113 -0.49 -14.53 3.24
N GLY A 114 -0.40 -13.22 3.46
CA GLY A 114 -0.98 -12.54 4.62
C GLY A 114 -0.20 -12.75 5.91
N ASN A 115 0.97 -13.41 5.85
CA ASN A 115 1.81 -13.64 7.02
C ASN A 115 2.36 -12.33 7.55
N GLU A 116 2.32 -12.18 8.87
CA GLU A 116 2.83 -11.01 9.58
C GLU A 116 3.95 -11.40 10.55
N GLN A 117 4.99 -10.57 10.60
CA GLN A 117 6.03 -10.60 11.61
C GLN A 117 6.08 -9.27 12.34
N ARG A 118 6.30 -9.32 13.65
CA ARG A 118 6.27 -8.15 14.52
C ARG A 118 7.56 -8.08 15.35
N PHE A 119 8.17 -6.90 15.38
CA PHE A 119 9.41 -6.64 16.09
C PHE A 119 9.26 -5.39 16.96
N GLN A 120 9.68 -5.45 18.21
CA GLN A 120 9.59 -4.35 19.16
C GLN A 120 10.91 -3.57 19.24
N ASN A 121 10.82 -2.31 19.71
CA ASN A 121 11.95 -1.43 19.94
C ASN A 121 12.83 -1.21 18.70
N VAL A 122 12.21 -1.11 17.52
CA VAL A 122 12.93 -0.93 16.26
C VAL A 122 13.13 0.55 15.97
N ALA A 123 14.38 1.02 16.00
CA ALA A 123 14.71 2.41 15.72
C ALA A 123 14.65 2.78 14.22
N GLY A 124 14.78 1.79 13.33
CA GLY A 124 14.75 2.00 11.88
C GLY A 124 14.91 0.68 11.12
N HIS A 125 14.46 0.66 9.87
CA HIS A 125 14.56 -0.51 9.00
C HIS A 125 14.57 -0.08 7.53
N VAL A 126 15.18 -0.89 6.67
CA VAL A 126 15.28 -0.66 5.22
C VAL A 126 15.17 -2.01 4.51
N PHE A 127 14.45 -2.05 3.39
CA PHE A 127 14.46 -3.22 2.51
C PHE A 127 15.80 -3.35 1.79
N SER A 128 16.29 -4.58 1.63
CA SER A 128 17.39 -4.84 0.71
C SER A 128 17.02 -4.40 -0.71
N LYS A 129 18.02 -3.99 -1.50
CA LYS A 129 17.82 -3.51 -2.87
C LYS A 129 17.24 -4.58 -3.81
N ASP A 130 17.44 -5.84 -3.49
CA ASP A 130 16.92 -7.00 -4.22
C ASP A 130 15.56 -7.49 -3.70
N GLY A 131 15.00 -6.83 -2.67
CA GLY A 131 13.70 -7.17 -2.09
C GLY A 131 13.69 -8.52 -1.36
N LYS A 132 14.85 -9.10 -1.05
CA LYS A 132 14.95 -10.34 -0.28
C LYS A 132 15.24 -10.05 1.19
N TYR A 133 14.45 -10.64 2.07
CA TYR A 133 14.70 -10.70 3.51
C TYR A 133 15.49 -11.95 3.87
#